data_AF-A0A838J4C5-F1
#
_entry.id   AF-A0A838J4C5-F1
#
_cell.length_a   1.000
_cell.length_b   1.000
_cell.length_c   1.000
_cell.angle_alpha   90.00
_cell.angle_beta   90.00
_cell.angle_gamma   90.00
#
_symmetry.space_group_name_H-M   'P 1'
#
loop_
_entity.id
_entity.type
_entity.pdbx_description
1 polymer ?
#
loop_
_entity_poly.entity_id
_entity_poly.type
_entity_poly.pdbx_seq_one_letter_code
_entity_poly.pdbx_strand_id
1 'polypeptide(L)'
;MDRTAALAYLQTEFRELADDAKFTSSQYITAYNTAIDMSLRHLGTQETDLATATVDQAHILPFLALLTYYALKRFARLLAIRFDVAVGNGAVDAKRSQAYKMIQEQIKDAEQQLIKLGYDVGGSPSFQVGRINLDFNEPGWTGEYGYADFYGW
;
A
#
# COMPACT_ATOMS: atom_id res chain seq x y z
N MET A 1 -17.21 9.22 -7.26
CA MET A 1 -16.81 8.14 -8.20
C MET A 1 -17.20 6.81 -7.57
N ASP A 2 -17.90 5.95 -8.30
CA ASP A 2 -18.33 4.63 -7.80
C ASP A 2 -17.38 3.52 -8.28
N ARG A 3 -17.62 2.30 -7.80
CA ARG A 3 -16.81 1.12 -8.15
C ARG A 3 -16.83 0.84 -9.66
N THR A 4 -17.99 1.00 -10.30
CA THR A 4 -18.16 0.74 -11.73
C THR A 4 -17.31 1.70 -12.56
N ALA A 5 -17.34 3.00 -12.24
CA ALA A 5 -16.48 3.99 -12.86
C ALA A 5 -14.99 3.72 -12.59
N ALA A 6 -14.63 3.29 -11.36
CA ALA A 6 -13.26 2.96 -11.01
C ALA A 6 -12.72 1.78 -11.83
N LEU A 7 -13.53 0.74 -12.01
CA LEU A 7 -13.18 -0.41 -12.84
C LEU A 7 -13.03 -0.01 -14.31
N ALA A 8 -13.95 0.79 -14.84
CA ALA A 8 -13.88 1.28 -16.22
C ALA A 8 -12.61 2.12 -16.44
N TYR A 9 -12.29 3.02 -15.50
CA TYR A 9 -11.05 3.80 -15.53
C TYR A 9 -9.81 2.89 -15.61
N LEU A 10 -9.69 1.92 -14.70
CA LEU A 10 -8.55 0.99 -14.68
C LEU A 10 -8.46 0.14 -15.98
N GLN A 11 -9.61 -0.29 -16.51
CA GLN A 11 -9.66 -1.05 -17.76
C GLN A 11 -9.20 -0.23 -18.96
N THR A 12 -9.52 1.06 -19.01
CA THR A 12 -9.07 1.96 -20.08
C THR A 12 -7.58 2.28 -19.92
N GLU A 13 -7.16 2.70 -18.73
CA GLU A 13 -5.81 3.18 -18.46
C GLU A 13 -4.76 2.08 -18.64
N PHE A 14 -5.05 0.86 -18.18
CA PHE A 14 -4.10 -0.25 -18.17
C PHE A 14 -4.37 -1.30 -19.24
N ARG A 15 -5.19 -0.99 -20.25
CA ARG A 15 -5.52 -1.93 -21.33
C ARG A 15 -4.28 -2.46 -22.02
N GLU A 16 -3.43 -1.56 -22.51
CA GLU A 16 -2.23 -1.90 -23.27
C GLU A 16 -1.25 -2.71 -22.41
N LEU A 17 -1.11 -2.34 -21.13
CA LEU A 17 -0.27 -3.07 -20.18
C LEU A 17 -0.79 -4.49 -19.93
N ALA A 18 -2.10 -4.66 -19.80
CA ALA A 18 -2.71 -5.98 -19.60
C ALA A 18 -2.56 -6.89 -20.83
N ASP A 19 -2.68 -6.31 -22.03
CA ASP A 19 -2.49 -7.01 -23.31
C ASP A 19 -1.03 -7.45 -23.48
N ASP A 20 -0.07 -6.54 -23.25
CA ASP A 20 1.37 -6.84 -23.33
C ASP A 20 1.82 -7.90 -22.31
N ALA A 21 1.25 -7.85 -21.10
CA ALA A 21 1.50 -8.82 -20.05
C ALA A 21 0.82 -10.18 -20.29
N LYS A 22 -0.06 -10.28 -21.30
CA LYS A 22 -0.88 -11.45 -21.62
C LYS A 22 -1.67 -11.95 -20.40
N PHE A 23 -2.28 -11.03 -19.66
CA PHE A 23 -3.15 -11.40 -18.55
C PHE A 23 -4.49 -11.91 -19.06
N THR A 24 -5.03 -12.93 -18.39
CA THR A 24 -6.41 -13.35 -18.67
C THR A 24 -7.38 -12.32 -18.12
N SER A 25 -8.59 -12.28 -18.69
CA SER A 25 -9.66 -11.41 -18.19
C SER A 25 -9.94 -11.57 -16.70
N SER A 26 -9.94 -12.81 -16.22
CA SER A 26 -10.08 -13.11 -14.79
C SER A 26 -8.94 -12.54 -13.93
N GLN A 27 -7.69 -12.56 -14.42
CA GLN A 27 -6.52 -12.09 -13.69
C GLN A 27 -6.54 -10.57 -13.49
N TYR A 28 -6.77 -9.79 -14.56
CA TYR A 28 -6.78 -8.34 -14.42
C TYR A 28 -8.05 -7.84 -13.71
N ILE A 29 -9.23 -8.47 -13.89
CA ILE A 29 -10.45 -8.10 -13.14
C ILE A 29 -10.25 -8.28 -11.63
N THR A 30 -9.66 -9.39 -11.21
CA THR A 30 -9.37 -9.64 -9.78
C THR A 30 -8.36 -8.63 -9.24
N ALA A 31 -7.32 -8.32 -10.03
CA ALA A 31 -6.32 -7.33 -9.67
C ALA A 31 -6.93 -5.93 -9.50
N TYR A 32 -7.80 -5.50 -10.42
CA TYR A 32 -8.48 -4.21 -10.35
C TYR A 32 -9.42 -4.10 -9.16
N ASN A 33 -10.26 -5.11 -8.93
CA ASN A 33 -11.15 -5.13 -7.76
C ASN A 33 -10.36 -5.00 -6.46
N THR A 34 -9.25 -5.72 -6.35
CA THR A 34 -8.40 -5.63 -5.17
C THR A 34 -7.75 -4.26 -5.03
N ALA A 35 -7.35 -3.62 -6.13
CA ALA A 35 -6.80 -2.26 -6.11
C ALA A 35 -7.84 -1.23 -5.67
N ILE A 36 -9.09 -1.38 -6.13
CA ILE A 36 -10.22 -0.54 -5.70
C ILE A 36 -10.46 -0.68 -4.20
N ASP A 37 -10.53 -1.91 -3.68
CA ASP A 37 -10.77 -2.13 -2.25
C ASP A 37 -9.65 -1.53 -1.39
N MET A 38 -8.39 -1.71 -1.79
CA MET A 38 -7.25 -1.11 -1.09
C MET A 38 -7.28 0.42 -1.12
N SER A 39 -7.69 1.00 -2.24
CA SER A 39 -7.81 2.46 -2.39
C SER A 39 -8.92 3.02 -1.49
N LEU A 40 -10.08 2.35 -1.44
CA LEU A 40 -11.19 2.73 -0.56
C LEU A 40 -10.83 2.60 0.92
N ARG A 41 -10.16 1.50 1.32
CA ARG A 41 -9.64 1.34 2.70
C ARG A 41 -8.69 2.47 3.08
N HIS A 42 -7.82 2.89 2.15
CA HIS A 42 -6.88 3.98 2.39
C HIS A 42 -7.57 5.34 2.56
N LEU A 43 -8.76 5.51 1.98
CA LEU A 43 -9.63 6.67 2.21
C LEU A 43 -10.51 6.55 3.46
N GLY A 44 -10.37 5.48 4.24
CA GLY A 44 -11.10 5.27 5.48
C GLY A 44 -12.48 4.62 5.32
N THR A 45 -12.80 4.07 4.14
CA THR A 45 -14.04 3.31 3.95
C THR A 45 -14.03 2.04 4.81
N GLN A 46 -15.13 1.78 5.52
CA GLN A 46 -15.28 0.57 6.33
C GLN A 46 -15.43 -0.68 5.44
N GLU A 47 -14.99 -1.83 5.95
CA GLU A 47 -14.98 -3.08 5.19
C GLU A 47 -16.38 -3.50 4.72
N THR A 48 -17.41 -3.25 5.53
CA THR A 48 -18.82 -3.55 5.19
C THR A 48 -19.34 -2.73 4.03
N ASP A 49 -18.77 -1.55 3.82
CA ASP A 49 -19.28 -0.56 2.88
C ASP A 49 -18.51 -0.58 1.56
N LEU A 50 -17.41 -1.34 1.46
CA LEU A 50 -16.54 -1.39 0.27
C LEU A 50 -17.29 -1.72 -1.04
N ALA A 51 -18.33 -2.55 -0.95
CA ALA A 51 -19.11 -2.94 -2.12
C ALA A 51 -19.97 -1.80 -2.69
N THR A 52 -20.44 -0.89 -1.83
CA THR A 52 -21.38 0.19 -2.17
C THR A 52 -20.79 1.58 -2.01
N ALA A 53 -19.54 1.69 -1.59
CA ALA A 53 -18.87 2.95 -1.33
C ALA A 53 -18.81 3.82 -2.59
N THR A 54 -19.18 5.09 -2.41
CA THR A 54 -19.00 6.12 -3.42
C THR A 54 -18.01 7.14 -2.88
N VAL A 55 -17.03 7.49 -3.70
CA VAL A 55 -16.00 8.46 -3.34
C VAL A 55 -16.52 9.87 -3.59
N ASP A 56 -16.50 10.69 -2.55
CA ASP A 56 -16.86 12.12 -2.62
C ASP A 56 -15.96 12.88 -3.57
N GLN A 57 -16.49 13.96 -4.15
CA GLN A 57 -15.77 14.77 -5.14
C GLN A 57 -14.45 15.34 -4.60
N ALA A 58 -14.39 15.68 -3.31
CA ALA A 58 -13.17 16.14 -2.63
C ALA A 58 -12.04 15.09 -2.63
N HIS A 59 -12.40 13.79 -2.69
CA HIS A 59 -11.46 12.67 -2.60
C HIS A 59 -11.24 11.96 -3.94
N ILE A 60 -11.80 12.45 -5.06
CA ILE A 60 -11.64 11.79 -6.36
C ILE A 60 -10.18 11.79 -6.83
N LEU A 61 -9.48 12.92 -6.74
CA LEU A 61 -8.08 13.02 -7.15
C LEU A 61 -7.16 12.05 -6.37
N PRO A 62 -7.19 12.03 -5.03
CA PRO A 62 -6.39 11.05 -4.29
C PRO A 62 -6.86 9.62 -4.53
N PHE A 63 -8.15 9.37 -4.72
CA PHE A 63 -8.65 8.05 -5.07
C PHE A 63 -8.07 7.53 -6.40
N LEU A 64 -8.07 8.37 -7.45
CA LEU A 64 -7.47 7.99 -8.75
C LEU A 64 -5.98 7.68 -8.62
N ALA A 65 -5.25 8.50 -7.87
CA ALA A 65 -3.83 8.25 -7.63
C ALA A 65 -3.59 6.94 -6.85
N LEU A 66 -4.41 6.64 -5.84
CA LEU A 66 -4.38 5.37 -5.10
C LEU A 66 -4.71 4.17 -6.00
N LEU A 67 -5.71 4.30 -6.88
CA LEU A 67 -6.08 3.27 -7.83
C LEU A 67 -4.91 2.92 -8.75
N THR A 68 -4.27 3.94 -9.33
CA THR A 68 -3.08 3.78 -10.18
C THR A 68 -1.94 3.10 -9.40
N TYR A 69 -1.66 3.55 -8.18
CA TYR A 69 -0.62 2.98 -7.33
C TYR A 69 -0.86 1.48 -7.03
N TYR A 70 -2.04 1.12 -6.53
CA TYR A 70 -2.32 -0.25 -6.15
C TYR A 70 -2.50 -1.18 -7.36
N ALA A 71 -3.02 -0.69 -8.49
CA ALA A 71 -3.10 -1.46 -9.73
C ALA A 71 -1.70 -1.79 -10.25
N LEU A 72 -0.80 -0.79 -10.33
CA LEU A 72 0.58 -0.99 -10.77
C LEU A 72 1.36 -1.95 -9.86
N LYS A 73 1.21 -1.85 -8.53
CA LYS A 73 1.83 -2.83 -7.61
C LYS A 73 1.35 -4.25 -7.83
N ARG A 74 0.05 -4.42 -8.12
CA ARG A 74 -0.51 -5.74 -8.43
C ARG A 74 0.04 -6.28 -9.74
N PHE A 75 0.11 -5.45 -10.77
CA PHE A 75 0.72 -5.84 -12.04
C PHE A 75 2.19 -6.18 -11.91
N ALA A 76 2.97 -5.41 -11.16
CA ALA A 76 4.38 -5.71 -10.89
C ALA A 76 4.55 -7.08 -10.22
N ARG A 77 3.68 -7.45 -9.25
CA ARG A 77 3.70 -8.78 -8.62
C ARG A 77 3.36 -9.90 -9.59
N LEU A 78 2.30 -9.72 -10.40
CA LEU A 78 1.88 -10.73 -11.37
C LEU A 78 2.94 -10.95 -12.47
N LEU A 79 3.58 -9.87 -12.92
CA LEU A 79 4.69 -9.93 -13.87
C LEU A 79 5.92 -10.61 -13.26
N ALA A 80 6.27 -10.30 -12.01
CA ALA A 80 7.39 -10.93 -11.33
C ALA A 80 7.25 -12.47 -11.27
N ILE A 81 6.06 -12.98 -10.95
CA ILE A 81 5.79 -14.43 -10.95
C ILE A 81 6.01 -15.04 -12.34
N ARG A 82 5.62 -14.34 -13.41
CA ARG A 82 5.79 -14.84 -14.79
C ARG A 82 7.22 -14.76 -15.29
N PHE A 83 8.01 -13.79 -14.79
CA PHE A 83 9.41 -13.63 -15.18
C PHE A 83 10.33 -14.62 -14.48
N ASP A 84 10.06 -14.99 -13.24
CA ASP A 84 10.82 -16.01 -12.49
C ASP A 84 10.76 -17.40 -13.18
N VAL A 85 9.66 -17.68 -13.90
CA VAL A 85 9.46 -18.94 -14.62
C VAL A 85 10.23 -19.02 -15.95
N ALA A 86 10.71 -17.89 -16.48
CA ALA A 86 11.16 -17.81 -17.87
C ALA A 86 12.67 -17.58 -18.03
N VAL A 87 13.45 -18.13 -17.10
CA VAL A 87 14.91 -18.25 -17.15
C VAL A 87 15.29 -19.32 -18.19
N GLY A 88 15.29 -18.93 -19.47
CA GLY A 88 15.68 -19.80 -20.58
C GLY A 88 15.71 -19.02 -21.89
N ASN A 89 16.92 -18.74 -22.39
CA ASN A 89 17.26 -18.16 -23.70
C ASN A 89 17.12 -16.62 -23.87
N GLY A 90 17.99 -15.86 -23.19
CA GLY A 90 18.93 -14.87 -23.75
C GLY A 90 18.42 -13.60 -24.46
N ALA A 91 17.41 -13.69 -25.32
CA ALA A 91 16.87 -12.54 -26.05
C ALA A 91 15.57 -11.99 -25.43
N VAL A 92 14.84 -12.84 -24.70
CA VAL A 92 13.58 -12.48 -24.05
C VAL A 92 13.83 -11.66 -22.77
N ASP A 93 14.99 -11.82 -22.13
CA ASP A 93 15.30 -11.19 -20.84
C ASP A 93 15.51 -9.67 -20.92
N ALA A 94 16.00 -9.14 -22.05
CA ALA A 94 16.24 -7.71 -22.21
C ALA A 94 14.94 -6.87 -22.28
N LYS A 95 13.96 -7.30 -23.09
CA LYS A 95 12.64 -6.62 -23.19
C LYS A 95 11.84 -6.72 -21.89
N ARG A 96 11.95 -7.85 -21.18
CA ARG A 96 11.29 -8.06 -19.87
C ARG A 96 11.87 -7.16 -18.78
N SER A 97 13.19 -6.99 -18.76
CA SER A 97 13.86 -6.03 -17.87
C SER A 97 13.36 -4.60 -18.09
N GLN A 98 13.08 -4.22 -19.34
CA GLN A 98 12.59 -2.88 -19.67
C GLN A 98 11.14 -2.65 -19.21
N ALA A 99 10.21 -3.57 -19.51
CA ALA A 99 8.82 -3.46 -19.06
C ALA A 99 8.71 -3.40 -17.53
N TYR A 100 9.50 -4.22 -16.82
CA TYR A 100 9.55 -4.17 -15.37
C TYR A 100 10.07 -2.83 -14.84
N LYS A 101 11.15 -2.28 -15.43
CA LYS A 101 11.68 -0.96 -15.06
C LYS A 101 10.65 0.15 -15.27
N MET A 102 9.95 0.15 -16.41
CA MET A 102 8.91 1.14 -16.69
C MET A 102 7.78 1.10 -15.65
N ILE A 103 7.33 -0.09 -15.24
CA ILE A 103 6.31 -0.22 -14.20
C ILE A 103 6.84 0.26 -12.84
N GLN A 104 8.09 -0.03 -12.50
CA GLN A 104 8.71 0.48 -11.27
C GLN A 104 8.81 2.01 -11.26
N GLU A 105 9.12 2.63 -12.40
CA GLU A 105 9.11 4.09 -12.55
C GLU A 105 7.70 4.65 -12.38
N GLN A 106 6.70 4.07 -13.04
CA GLN A 106 5.30 4.47 -12.89
C GLN A 106 4.79 4.32 -11.43
N ILE A 107 5.23 3.29 -10.70
CA ILE A 107 4.91 3.13 -9.28
C ILE A 107 5.50 4.31 -8.49
N LYS A 108 6.77 4.68 -8.72
CA LYS A 108 7.41 5.80 -8.03
C LYS A 108 6.74 7.13 -8.35
N ASP A 109 6.34 7.34 -9.60
CA ASP A 109 5.63 8.55 -10.00
C ASP A 109 4.27 8.65 -9.31
N ALA A 110 3.54 7.52 -9.21
CA ALA A 110 2.28 7.45 -8.48
C ALA A 110 2.47 7.70 -6.97
N GLU A 111 3.54 7.17 -6.35
CA GLU A 111 3.91 7.46 -4.96
C GLU A 111 4.17 8.96 -4.75
N GLN A 112 4.97 9.58 -5.63
CA GLN A 112 5.25 11.01 -5.56
C GLN A 112 3.99 11.87 -5.73
N GLN A 113 3.07 11.46 -6.59
CA GLN A 113 1.79 12.14 -6.76
C GLN A 113 0.94 12.06 -5.49
N LEU A 114 0.91 10.91 -4.82
CA LEU A 114 0.19 10.73 -3.57
C LEU A 114 0.81 11.54 -2.44
N ILE A 115 2.13 11.58 -2.34
CA ILE A 115 2.84 12.43 -1.36
C ILE A 115 2.47 13.91 -1.55
N LYS A 116 2.42 14.40 -2.80
CA LYS A 116 1.98 15.78 -3.10
C LYS A 116 0.54 16.06 -2.69
N LEU A 117 -0.32 15.04 -2.70
CA LEU A 117 -1.71 15.12 -2.27
C LEU A 117 -1.89 14.93 -0.74
N GLY A 118 -0.80 14.71 0.00
CA GLY A 118 -0.84 14.51 1.45
C GLY A 118 -1.13 13.07 1.88
N TYR A 119 -1.03 12.10 0.97
CA TYR A 119 -1.23 10.68 1.24
C TYR A 119 0.11 9.95 1.26
N ASP A 120 0.48 9.38 2.41
CA ASP A 120 1.68 8.54 2.51
C ASP A 120 1.36 7.12 2.05
N VAL A 121 1.98 6.73 0.94
CA VAL A 121 1.96 5.38 0.39
C VAL A 121 3.38 4.92 0.18
N GLY A 122 3.65 3.63 0.35
CA GLY A 122 4.99 3.07 0.20
C GLY A 122 5.71 2.79 1.52
N GLY A 123 5.09 3.13 2.65
CA GLY A 123 5.64 2.82 3.96
C GLY A 123 6.96 3.56 4.15
N SER A 124 6.90 4.86 4.42
CA SER A 124 7.87 5.38 5.39
C SER A 124 7.72 4.52 6.64
N PRO A 125 8.79 3.87 7.16
CA PRO A 125 8.72 3.25 8.47
C PRO A 125 8.75 4.37 9.51
N SER A 126 7.77 5.26 9.51
CA SER A 126 7.30 5.78 10.78
C SER A 126 6.44 4.68 11.40
N PHE A 127 7.12 3.64 11.87
CA PHE A 127 6.88 3.28 13.25
C PHE A 127 7.12 4.59 14.02
N GLN A 128 6.05 5.38 14.20
CA GLN A 128 5.84 5.90 15.53
C GLN A 128 5.75 4.65 16.39
N VAL A 129 6.92 4.19 16.86
CA VAL A 129 7.07 3.81 18.24
C VAL A 129 6.61 5.06 18.98
N GLY A 130 5.28 5.23 19.07
CA GLY A 130 4.68 5.95 20.16
C GLY A 130 5.39 5.35 21.33
N ARG A 131 6.20 6.17 21.99
CA ARG A 131 6.79 5.80 23.26
C ARG A 131 5.61 5.26 24.04
N ILE A 132 5.53 3.94 24.13
CA ILE A 132 4.77 3.33 25.17
C ILE A 132 5.60 3.78 26.36
N ASN A 133 5.22 4.92 26.95
CA ASN A 133 5.45 5.13 28.35
C ASN A 133 4.62 4.01 28.97
N LEU A 134 5.20 2.80 28.98
CA LEU A 134 4.92 1.82 30.00
C LEU A 134 5.34 2.56 31.25
N ASP A 135 4.38 3.29 31.81
CA ASP A 135 4.40 3.72 33.19
C ASP A 135 4.45 2.42 33.98
N PHE A 136 5.69 1.92 34.10
CA PHE A 136 6.04 0.84 34.98
C PHE A 136 5.85 1.47 36.35
N ASN A 137 4.61 1.40 36.82
CA ASN A 137 4.27 1.66 38.19
C ASN A 137 5.01 0.58 38.96
N GLU A 138 6.27 0.85 39.29
CA GLU A 138 7.14 -0.06 40.02
C GLU A 138 6.38 -0.43 41.29
N PRO A 139 6.14 -1.73 41.54
CA PRO A 139 5.49 -2.14 42.77
C PRO A 139 6.38 -1.67 43.91
N GLY A 140 5.88 -0.70 44.67
CA GLY A 140 6.57 -0.10 45.79
C GLY A 140 7.15 -1.19 46.68
N TRP A 141 8.47 -1.32 46.63
CA TRP A 141 9.22 -2.01 47.65
C TRP A 141 8.97 -1.22 48.93
N THR A 142 8.06 -1.72 49.76
CA THR A 142 7.89 -1.28 51.14
C THR A 142 9.26 -1.37 51.78
N GLY A 143 9.88 -0.20 51.98
CA GLY A 143 11.21 -0.05 52.54
C GLY A 143 11.24 -0.62 53.95
N GLU A 144 11.69 -1.86 54.05
CA GLU A 144 12.30 -2.39 55.25
C GLU A 144 13.78 -2.01 55.19
N TYR A 145 14.16 -0.93 55.89
CA TYR A 145 15.45 -0.74 56.58
C TYR A 145 15.36 0.54 57.41
N GLY A 146 14.62 0.48 58.52
CA GLY A 146 14.74 1.45 59.59
C GLY A 146 16.01 1.17 60.39
N TYR A 147 17.07 1.94 60.16
CA TYR A 147 18.15 2.17 61.12
C TYR A 147 18.84 3.49 60.79
N ALA A 148 18.58 4.53 61.59
CA ALA A 148 19.58 5.45 62.14
C ALA A 148 18.90 6.64 62.86
N ASP A 149 18.27 6.38 64.00
CA ASP A 149 18.15 7.40 65.05
C ASP A 149 19.06 6.97 66.19
N PHE A 150 20.30 7.47 66.21
CA PHE A 150 21.06 7.66 67.44
C PHE A 150 22.32 8.48 67.11
N TYR A 151 22.24 9.80 67.25
CA TYR A 151 23.28 10.66 67.85
C TYR A 151 22.67 12.05 68.08
N GLY A 152 22.29 12.32 69.34
CA GLY A 152 21.80 13.62 69.78
C GLY A 152 21.36 13.62 71.25
N TRP A 153 22.34 13.86 72.13
CA TRP A 153 22.29 14.08 73.60
C TRP A 153 22.27 12.86 74.53
#